data_AF-A0A2E2YI78-F1
#
_entry.id   AF-A0A2E2YI78-F1
#
_cell.length_a   1.000
_cell.length_b   1.000
_cell.length_c   1.000
_cell.angle_alpha   90.00
_cell.angle_beta   90.00
_cell.angle_gamma   90.00
#
_symmetry.space_group_name_H-M   'P 1'
#
loop_
_entity.id
_entity.type
_entity.pdbx_description
1 polymer ?
#
loop_
_entity_poly.entity_id
_entity_poly.type
_entity_poly.pdbx_seq_one_letter_code
_entity_poly.pdbx_strand_id
1 'polypeptide(L)' 'MYICNCNGVREKEIQKVIHKGVRTWEQILAHFDYVPCCGQCEDDINCMIEDHSLTSNNVPVEKIVAP' A
#
# COMPACT_ATOMS: atom_id res chain seq x y z
N MET A 1 6.37 8.37 -7.85
CA MET A 1 5.83 9.76 -7.88
C MET A 1 5.52 10.29 -6.48
N TYR A 2 5.14 11.57 -6.31
CA TYR A 2 4.44 12.01 -5.09
C TYR A 2 3.00 11.54 -5.15
N ILE A 3 2.53 10.94 -4.06
CA ILE A 3 1.15 10.46 -3.91
C ILE A 3 0.39 11.41 -3.00
N CYS A 4 0.97 11.74 -1.84
CA CYS A 4 0.45 12.80 -0.99
C CYS A 4 1.21 14.11 -1.23
N ASN A 5 0.55 15.07 -1.89
CA ASN A 5 1.15 16.38 -2.14
C ASN A 5 1.17 17.29 -0.90
N CYS A 6 0.22 17.13 0.04
CA CYS A 6 0.19 17.91 1.28
C CYS A 6 1.39 17.63 2.18
N ASN A 7 1.72 16.34 2.34
CA ASN A 7 2.75 15.88 3.27
C ASN A 7 4.05 15.42 2.56
N GLY A 8 4.13 15.59 1.24
CA GLY A 8 5.31 15.23 0.45
C GLY A 8 5.65 13.74 0.50
N VAL A 9 4.65 12.85 0.52
CA VAL A 9 4.89 11.40 0.61
C VAL A 9 4.98 10.79 -0.78
N ARG A 10 6.06 10.07 -1.06
CA ARG A 10 6.26 9.40 -2.35
C ARG A 10 5.76 7.97 -2.31
N GLU A 11 5.33 7.51 -3.48
CA GLU A 11 4.93 6.13 -3.77
C GLU A 11 5.89 5.09 -3.19
N LYS A 12 7.21 5.26 -3.39
CA LYS A 12 8.23 4.34 -2.87
C LYS A 12 8.29 4.27 -1.34
N GLU A 13 7.88 5.32 -0.64
CA GLU A 13 7.82 5.35 0.82
C GLU A 13 6.57 4.60 1.29
N ILE A 14 5.44 4.83 0.63
CA ILE A 14 4.17 4.15 0.89
C ILE A 14 4.31 2.64 0.68
N GLN A 15 4.90 2.22 -0.44
CA GLN A 15 5.20 0.81 -0.71
C GLN A 15 5.98 0.17 0.44
N LYS A 16 7.05 0.81 0.93
CA LYS A 16 7.83 0.28 2.07
C LYS A 16 6.99 0.10 3.33
N VAL A 17 6.03 0.99 3.58
CA VAL A 17 5.13 0.90 4.75
C VAL A 17 4.11 -0.24 4.59
N ILE A 18 3.57 -0.43 3.38
CA ILE A 18 2.67 -1.55 3.07
C ILE A 18 3.39 -2.90 3.26
N HIS A 19 4.65 -3.01 2.82
CA HIS A 19 5.48 -4.21 3.02
C HIS A 19 5.74 -4.53 4.50
N LYS A 20 5.66 -3.53 5.40
CA LYS A 20 5.73 -3.74 6.86
C LYS A 20 4.42 -4.26 7.47
N GLY A 21 3.39 -4.47 6.66
CA GLY A 21 2.12 -5.04 7.12
C GLY A 21 1.02 -4.01 7.37
N VAL A 22 1.22 -2.74 7.06
CA VAL A 22 0.19 -1.70 7.23
C VAL A 22 -0.89 -1.85 6.14
N ARG A 23 -2.16 -1.64 6.50
CA ARG A 23 -3.31 -1.97 5.64
C ARG A 23 -4.38 -0.89 5.50
N THR A 24 -4.18 0.30 6.08
CA THR A 24 -5.11 1.41 5.88
C THR A 24 -4.36 2.70 5.56
N TRP A 25 -5.02 3.59 4.83
CA TRP A 25 -4.49 4.90 4.48
C TRP A 25 -4.08 5.72 5.72
N GLU A 26 -4.91 5.77 6.76
CA GLU A 26 -4.62 6.52 7.99
C GLU A 26 -3.42 5.94 8.74
N GLN A 27 -3.30 4.61 8.79
CA GLN A 27 -2.13 3.97 9.41
C GLN A 27 -0.85 4.27 8.62
N ILE A 28 -0.93 4.39 7.29
CA ILE A 28 0.21 4.78 6.46
C ILE A 28 0.63 6.22 6.79
N LEU A 29 -0.32 7.16 6.89
CA LEU A 29 0.01 8.54 7.27
C LEU A 29 0.57 8.63 8.69
N ALA A 30 -0.04 7.91 9.64
CA ALA A 30 0.43 7.84 11.02
C ALA A 30 1.86 7.25 11.12
N HIS A 31 2.28 6.38 10.20
CA HIS A 31 3.66 5.87 10.13
C HIS A 31 4.71 6.99 9.91
N PHE A 32 4.29 8.11 9.33
CA PHE A 32 5.13 9.28 9.08
C PHE A 32 4.82 10.44 10.04
N ASP A 33 4.11 10.17 11.14
CA ASP A 33 3.62 11.18 12.09
C ASP A 33 2.72 12.25 11.45
N TYR A 34 2.01 11.89 10.38
CA TYR A 34 1.07 12.77 9.68
C TYR A 34 -0.38 12.43 9.99
N VAL A 35 -1.22 13.47 9.93
CA VAL A 35 -2.67 13.34 9.92
C VAL A 35 -3.22 13.56 8.49
N PRO A 36 -4.41 13.02 8.16
CA PRO A 36 -5.11 13.39 6.93
C PRO A 36 -5.24 14.90 6.77
N CYS A 37 -4.95 15.41 5.56
CA CYS A 37 -5.08 16.84 5.23
C CYS A 37 -6.25 17.09 4.26
N CYS A 38 -6.06 16.88 2.95
CA CYS A 38 -7.11 17.06 1.95
C CYS A 38 -7.81 15.77 1.51
N GLY A 39 -7.27 14.60 1.86
CA GLY A 39 -7.84 13.29 1.49
C GLY A 39 -7.61 12.84 0.05
N GLN A 40 -7.11 13.70 -0.85
CA GLN A 40 -7.03 13.38 -2.29
C GLN A 40 -6.14 12.19 -2.65
N CYS A 41 -5.21 11.81 -1.78
CA CYS A 41 -4.33 10.67 -2.01
C CYS A 41 -4.89 9.33 -1.48
N GLU A 42 -6.06 9.35 -0.83
CA GLU A 42 -6.65 8.18 -0.19
C GLU A 42 -6.91 7.05 -1.19
N ASP A 43 -7.60 7.35 -2.29
CA ASP A 43 -7.92 6.37 -3.33
C ASP A 43 -6.66 5.72 -3.92
N ASP A 44 -5.65 6.53 -4.27
CA ASP A 44 -4.37 6.03 -4.79
C ASP A 44 -3.68 5.09 -3.78
N ILE A 45 -3.69 5.44 -2.50
CA ILE A 45 -3.07 4.64 -1.45
C ILE A 45 -3.83 3.34 -1.21
N ASN A 46 -5.16 3.39 -1.24
CA ASN A 46 -6.00 2.19 -1.11
C ASN A 46 -5.79 1.23 -2.29
N CYS A 47 -5.69 1.74 -3.52
CA CYS A 47 -5.32 0.92 -4.68
C CYS A 47 -3.96 0.24 -4.48
N MET A 48 -2.95 0.96 -3.97
CA MET A 48 -1.63 0.39 -3.69
C MET A 48 -1.67 -0.72 -2.61
N ILE A 49 -2.54 -0.59 -1.60
CA ILE A 49 -2.74 -1.62 -0.56
C ILE A 49 -3.40 -2.86 -1.18
N GLU A 50 -4.44 -2.67 -1.99
CA GLU A 50 -5.16 -3.74 -2.66
C GLU A 50 -4.24 -4.52 -3.61
N ASP A 51 -3.46 -3.82 -4.45
CA ASP A 51 -2.47 -4.42 -5.35
C ASP A 51 -1.43 -5.27 -4.60
N HIS A 52 -0.97 -4.78 -3.45
CA HIS A 52 -0.04 -5.54 -2.60
C HIS A 52 -0.71 -6.80 -2.02
N SER A 53 -2.00 -6.74 -1.70
CA SER A 53 -2.73 -7.92 -1.19
C SER A 53 -2.89 -9.01 -2.26
N LEU A 54 -3.06 -8.63 -3.53
CA LEU A 54 -3.17 -9.57 -4.65
C LEU A 54 -1.82 -10.20 -5.01
N THR A 55 -0.73 -9.44 -4.90
CA THR A 55 0.63 -9.92 -5.19
C THR A 55 1.21 -10.78 -4.07
N SER A 56 0.92 -10.49 -2.81
CA SER A 56 1.39 -11.30 -1.66
C SER A 56 0.73 -12.67 -1.54
N ASN A 57 -0.41 -12.91 -2.21
CA ASN A 57 -1.14 -14.17 -2.16
C ASN A 57 -0.78 -15.16 -3.28
N ASN A 58 0.17 -14.81 -4.16
CA ASN A 58 0.72 -15.75 -5.15
C ASN A 58 2.00 -16.42 -4.63
N VAL A 59 1.82 -17.36 -3.70
CA VAL A 59 2.72 -18.53 -3.64
C VAL A 59 2.55 -19.29 -4.96
N PRO A 60 3.61 -19.81 -5.62
CA PRO A 60 3.45 -20.58 -6.84
C PRO A 60 2.53 -21.78 -6.59
N VAL A 61 1.34 -21.79 -7.19
CA VAL A 61 0.52 -23.01 -7.33
C VAL A 61 1.12 -23.83 -8.47
N GLU A 62 2.25 -24.48 -8.21
CA GLU A 62 2.69 -25.63 -9.01
C GLU A 62 2.95 -26.80 -8.07
N LYS A 63 1.95 -27.68 -7.95
CA LYS A 63 2.05 -29.15 -8.02
C LYS A 63 0.83 -29.80 -7.35
N ILE A 64 -0.19 -30.11 -8.15
CA ILE A 64 -0.76 -31.47 -8.18
C ILE A 64 -1.01 -31.79 -9.65
N VAL A 65 -0.14 -32.66 -10.17
CA VAL A 65 -0.26 -33.33 -11.46
C VAL A 65 -1.50 -34.23 -11.46
N ALA A 66 -2.08 -34.34 -12.65
CA ALA A 66 -3.19 -35.18 -13.12
C ALA A 66 -3.21 -36.63 -12.58
N PRO A 67 -4.34 -37.36 -12.74
CA PRO A 67 -4.73 -37.89 -14.06
C PRO A 67 -5.97 -37.24 -14.68
#